data_AF-A0A957J388-F1
#
_entry.id   AF-A0A957J388-F1
#
_cell.length_a   1.000
_cell.length_b   1.000
_cell.length_c   1.000
_cell.angle_alpha   90.00
_cell.angle_beta   90.00
_cell.angle_gamma   90.00
#
_symmetry.space_group_name_H-M   'P 1'
#
loop_
_entity.id
_entity.type
_entity.pdbx_description
1 polymer ?
#
loop_
_entity_poly.entity_id
_entity_poly.type
_entity_poly.pdbx_seq_one_letter_code
_entity_poly.pdbx_strand_id
1 'polypeptide(L)'
;RRKTMHDSSHVSWRLLLASFVFLLLFSHGSQQLALADHTAGPTAVAVAGSLQDELGCPGDWQPECSVTAMTMGEDGLYVSGPFTLTAGDYEVKVALDGSWTTNYGVDGEADGANYPFSLAADGDVSFVYDPATNLLEIVLP
;
A
#
# COMPACT_ATOMS: atom_id res chain seq x y z
N ARG A 1 27.24 14.45 -79.83
CA ARG A 1 26.50 15.58 -80.46
C ARG A 1 25.02 15.37 -80.15
N ARG A 2 24.35 16.28 -79.41
CA ARG A 2 23.21 17.10 -79.89
C ARG A 2 22.34 16.35 -80.92
N LYS A 3 21.02 16.16 -80.77
CA LYS A 3 19.97 17.06 -80.26
C LYS A 3 18.62 16.30 -80.38
N THR A 4 17.70 16.49 -79.41
CA THR A 4 16.23 16.76 -79.53
C THR A 4 15.40 15.96 -80.56
N MET A 5 14.18 15.47 -80.30
CA MET A 5 12.99 16.14 -79.74
C MET A 5 11.86 15.08 -79.63
N HIS A 6 11.17 14.99 -78.48
CA HIS A 6 9.71 15.24 -78.30
C HIS A 6 8.72 14.46 -79.18
N ASP A 7 7.83 13.69 -78.52
CA ASP A 7 6.39 13.85 -78.74
C ASP A 7 5.59 13.50 -77.47
N SER A 8 4.51 14.24 -77.27
CA SER A 8 3.82 14.53 -76.03
C SER A 8 2.44 13.85 -76.00
N SER A 9 2.17 13.03 -74.98
CA SER A 9 0.80 12.59 -74.69
C SER A 9 0.23 13.39 -73.52
N HIS A 10 -0.63 14.35 -73.86
CA HIS A 10 -1.41 15.17 -72.96
C HIS A 10 -2.41 14.34 -72.15
N VAL A 11 -2.22 14.23 -70.83
CA VAL A 11 -3.30 13.81 -69.91
C VAL A 11 -3.93 15.07 -69.33
N SER A 12 -5.13 15.35 -69.81
CA SER A 12 -5.93 16.53 -69.52
C SER A 12 -6.39 16.57 -68.06
N TRP A 13 -5.96 17.64 -67.41
CA TRP A 13 -6.40 18.15 -66.12
C TRP A 13 -7.92 18.45 -66.15
N ARG A 14 -8.73 17.74 -65.36
CA ARG A 14 -10.09 18.15 -65.03
C ARG A 14 -10.22 18.33 -63.52
N LEU A 15 -10.25 19.59 -63.12
CA LEU A 15 -10.64 20.09 -61.79
C LEU A 15 -12.15 20.02 -61.61
N LEU A 16 -12.57 20.24 -60.35
CA LEU A 16 -13.92 20.47 -59.78
C LEU A 16 -14.40 19.23 -58.97
N LEU A 17 -14.71 19.29 -57.67
CA LEU A 17 -15.11 20.37 -56.77
C LEU A 17 -14.73 20.05 -55.31
N ALA A 18 -14.55 21.13 -54.53
CA ALA A 18 -14.33 21.12 -53.09
C ALA A 18 -15.52 20.52 -52.31
N SER A 19 -15.23 19.77 -51.25
CA SER A 19 -16.17 19.51 -50.15
C SER A 19 -15.36 19.34 -48.87
N PHE A 20 -15.53 20.32 -48.00
CA PHE A 20 -14.94 20.47 -46.67
C PHE A 20 -15.67 19.52 -45.70
N VAL A 21 -15.05 18.44 -45.23
CA VAL A 21 -15.41 17.80 -43.95
C VAL A 21 -14.13 17.31 -43.28
N PHE A 22 -13.66 18.12 -42.34
CA PHE A 22 -12.63 17.80 -41.37
C PHE A 22 -13.19 16.77 -40.39
N LEU A 23 -12.89 15.49 -40.62
CA LEU A 23 -13.19 14.40 -39.69
C LEU A 23 -11.88 13.94 -39.05
N LEU A 24 -11.43 14.75 -38.08
CA LEU A 24 -10.52 14.31 -37.03
C LEU A 24 -11.21 13.19 -36.25
N LEU A 25 -11.03 11.95 -36.69
CA LEU A 25 -11.23 10.80 -35.83
C LEU A 25 -10.02 10.73 -34.89
N PHE A 26 -9.98 11.63 -33.91
CA PHE A 26 -9.32 11.35 -32.64
C PHE A 26 -9.96 10.06 -32.13
N SER A 27 -9.30 8.93 -32.35
CA SER A 27 -9.60 7.69 -31.65
C SER A 27 -9.42 7.99 -30.18
N HIS A 28 -10.55 8.18 -29.50
CA HIS A 28 -10.64 8.44 -28.08
C HIS A 28 -10.02 7.22 -27.39
N GLY A 29 -8.83 7.39 -26.85
CA GLY A 29 -8.29 6.42 -25.91
C GLY A 29 -9.33 6.24 -24.83
N SER A 30 -9.86 5.02 -24.71
CA SER A 30 -10.67 4.62 -23.59
C SER A 30 -9.83 4.84 -22.34
N GLN A 31 -10.04 5.94 -21.63
CA GLN A 31 -9.62 6.04 -20.25
C GLN A 31 -10.53 5.10 -19.48
N GLN A 32 -10.11 3.83 -19.43
CA GLN A 32 -10.66 2.87 -18.50
C GLN A 32 -10.42 3.47 -17.11
N LEU A 33 -11.45 4.06 -16.51
CA LEU A 33 -11.48 4.27 -15.07
C LEU A 33 -11.38 2.88 -14.45
N ALA A 34 -10.17 2.50 -14.03
CA ALA A 34 -10.00 1.41 -13.10
C ALA A 34 -10.72 1.86 -11.82
N LEU A 35 -11.88 1.28 -11.53
CA LEU A 35 -12.38 1.33 -10.16
C LEU A 35 -11.42 0.44 -9.40
N ALA A 36 -10.57 1.05 -8.58
CA ALA A 36 -9.85 0.30 -7.58
C ALA A 36 -10.90 -0.45 -6.76
N ASP A 37 -10.77 -1.77 -6.71
CA ASP A 37 -11.54 -2.61 -5.81
C ASP A 37 -11.07 -2.27 -4.40
N HIS A 38 -11.66 -1.23 -3.82
CA HIS A 38 -11.39 -0.86 -2.45
C HIS A 38 -12.09 -1.88 -1.57
N THR A 39 -11.47 -3.06 -1.40
CA THR A 39 -11.74 -3.83 -0.19
C THR A 39 -11.52 -2.87 0.96
N ALA A 40 -12.56 -2.64 1.76
CA ALA A 40 -12.45 -1.74 2.90
C ALA A 40 -11.28 -2.24 3.77
N GLY A 41 -10.38 -1.32 4.15
CA GLY A 41 -9.30 -1.64 5.08
C GLY A 41 -9.85 -2.11 6.43
N PRO A 42 -8.99 -2.70 7.28
CA PRO A 42 -9.42 -3.14 8.60
C PRO A 42 -9.99 -1.99 9.42
N THR A 43 -10.99 -2.29 10.22
CA THR A 43 -11.67 -1.34 11.12
C THR A 43 -10.80 -0.93 12.30
N ALA A 44 -9.83 -1.78 12.67
CA ALA A 44 -8.81 -1.52 13.67
C ALA A 44 -7.55 -2.35 13.37
N VAL A 45 -6.39 -1.83 13.77
CA VAL A 45 -5.12 -2.56 13.76
C VAL A 45 -4.48 -2.36 15.12
N ALA A 46 -4.00 -3.41 15.75
CA ALA A 46 -3.33 -3.35 17.04
C ALA A 46 -2.07 -4.21 17.03
N VAL A 47 -1.05 -3.75 17.75
CA VAL A 47 0.03 -4.63 18.21
C VAL A 47 -0.41 -5.23 19.55
N ALA A 48 -0.63 -6.53 19.56
CA ALA A 48 -1.10 -7.27 20.74
C ALA A 48 -0.03 -8.25 21.20
N GLY A 49 0.22 -8.31 22.50
CA GLY A 49 1.36 -9.04 23.02
C GLY A 49 1.49 -8.96 24.54
N SER A 50 2.62 -9.43 25.04
CA SER A 50 2.97 -9.50 26.47
C SER A 50 3.47 -8.19 27.07
N LEU A 51 3.25 -7.07 26.38
CA LEU A 51 3.66 -5.72 26.80
C LEU A 51 2.43 -4.87 27.19
N GLN A 52 1.24 -5.42 27.03
CA GLN A 52 0.01 -4.64 27.02
C GLN A 52 -0.43 -4.31 28.45
N ASP A 53 -0.28 -5.24 29.38
CA ASP A 53 -0.67 -4.99 30.77
C ASP A 53 0.20 -3.89 31.43
N GLU A 54 1.50 -3.83 31.13
CA GLU A 54 2.40 -2.81 31.66
C GLU A 54 2.14 -1.43 31.07
N LEU A 55 1.60 -1.37 29.85
CA LEU A 55 1.14 -0.14 29.21
C LEU A 55 -0.26 0.31 29.65
N GLY A 56 -0.94 -0.50 30.47
CA GLY A 56 -2.24 -0.15 31.05
C GLY A 56 -3.44 -0.71 30.30
N CYS A 57 -3.26 -1.70 29.43
CA CYS A 57 -4.36 -2.55 28.99
C CYS A 57 -4.90 -3.39 30.17
N PRO A 58 -6.15 -3.90 30.09
CA PRO A 58 -6.69 -4.79 31.12
C PRO A 58 -5.91 -6.10 31.32
N GLY A 59 -5.08 -6.48 30.35
CA GLY A 59 -4.19 -7.63 30.38
C GLY A 59 -3.44 -7.76 29.06
N ASP A 60 -2.65 -8.82 28.95
CA ASP A 60 -1.92 -9.16 27.73
C ASP A 60 -2.81 -9.79 26.66
N TRP A 61 -2.29 -9.76 25.43
CA TRP A 61 -2.88 -10.43 24.26
C TRP A 61 -4.33 -10.00 23.97
N GLN A 62 -4.58 -8.68 24.02
CA GLN A 62 -5.87 -8.04 23.79
C GLN A 62 -5.85 -7.22 22.47
N PRO A 63 -6.27 -7.81 21.33
CA PRO A 63 -6.41 -7.10 20.05
C PRO A 63 -7.28 -5.84 20.11
N GLU A 64 -8.23 -5.80 21.03
CA GLU A 64 -9.17 -4.71 21.22
C GLU A 64 -8.64 -3.57 22.09
N CYS A 65 -7.47 -3.74 22.72
CA CYS A 65 -6.93 -2.72 23.60
C CYS A 65 -6.53 -1.47 22.81
N SER A 66 -7.16 -0.33 23.12
CA SER A 66 -6.90 0.93 22.42
C SER A 66 -5.53 1.54 22.71
N VAL A 67 -4.86 1.14 23.80
CA VAL A 67 -3.54 1.66 24.17
C VAL A 67 -2.48 1.30 23.12
N THR A 68 -2.55 0.08 22.58
CA THR A 68 -1.63 -0.41 21.54
C THR A 68 -2.26 -0.47 20.16
N ALA A 69 -3.34 0.29 19.95
CA ALA A 69 -3.89 0.52 18.62
C ALA A 69 -2.84 1.22 17.74
N MET A 70 -2.80 0.84 16.47
CA MET A 70 -1.92 1.42 15.47
C MET A 70 -2.69 2.44 14.63
N THR A 71 -2.05 3.55 14.28
CA THR A 71 -2.61 4.60 13.44
C THR A 71 -1.94 4.58 12.07
N MET A 72 -2.73 4.62 10.99
CA MET A 72 -2.20 4.70 9.63
C MET A 72 -1.61 6.11 9.38
N GLY A 73 -0.35 6.15 8.95
CA GLY A 73 0.34 7.35 8.48
C GLY A 73 0.01 7.70 7.02
N GLU A 74 0.51 8.86 6.57
CA GLU A 74 0.32 9.33 5.19
C GLU A 74 1.03 8.46 4.13
N ASP A 75 2.03 7.69 4.57
CA ASP A 75 2.77 6.70 3.78
C ASP A 75 2.06 5.35 3.65
N GLY A 76 0.92 5.17 4.32
CA GLY A 76 0.14 3.94 4.32
C GLY A 76 0.61 2.89 5.33
N LEU A 77 1.61 3.20 6.16
CA LEU A 77 2.09 2.32 7.22
C LEU A 77 1.30 2.58 8.51
N TYR A 78 1.04 1.52 9.28
CA TYR A 78 0.45 1.65 10.61
C TYR A 78 1.56 1.81 11.65
N VAL A 79 1.42 2.77 12.57
CA VAL A 79 2.41 3.05 13.62
C VAL A 79 1.75 3.02 14.99
N SER A 80 2.43 2.44 15.98
CA SER A 80 2.07 2.52 17.40
C SER A 80 3.30 2.77 18.26
N GLY A 81 3.10 3.42 19.41
CA GLY A 81 4.18 3.93 20.27
C GLY A 81 4.63 5.37 19.93
N PRO A 82 5.80 5.81 20.41
CA PRO A 82 6.72 5.05 21.26
C PRO A 82 6.12 4.69 22.62
N PHE A 83 6.49 3.51 23.11
CA PHE A 83 6.11 3.00 24.43
C PHE A 83 7.34 2.83 25.30
N THR A 84 7.34 3.45 26.47
CA THR A 84 8.40 3.23 27.46
C THR A 84 8.17 1.89 28.15
N LEU A 85 9.05 0.93 27.88
CA LEU A 85 9.02 -0.42 28.44
C LEU A 85 10.24 -0.63 29.35
N THR A 86 10.09 -1.50 30.36
CA THR A 86 11.21 -1.92 31.19
C THR A 86 12.10 -2.92 30.47
N ALA A 87 13.33 -3.11 30.95
CA ALA A 87 14.18 -4.21 30.47
C ALA A 87 13.46 -5.57 30.63
N GLY A 88 13.47 -6.40 29.59
CA GLY A 88 12.71 -7.65 29.57
C GLY A 88 12.65 -8.30 28.19
N ASP A 89 12.06 -9.49 28.16
CA ASP A 89 11.75 -10.22 26.93
C ASP A 89 10.25 -10.10 26.67
N TYR A 90 9.89 -9.79 25.43
CA TYR A 90 8.53 -9.52 25.01
C TYR A 90 8.18 -10.26 23.73
N GLU A 91 6.90 -10.54 23.55
CA GLU A 91 6.36 -11.12 22.32
C GLU A 91 5.13 -10.36 21.86
N VAL A 92 5.01 -10.17 20.53
CA VAL A 92 3.86 -9.46 19.92
C VAL A 92 3.40 -10.12 18.61
N LYS A 93 2.17 -9.80 18.21
CA LYS A 93 1.60 -10.02 16.89
C LYS A 93 0.77 -8.81 16.45
N VAL A 94 0.51 -8.71 15.16
CA VAL A 94 -0.46 -7.74 14.63
C VAL A 94 -1.82 -8.42 14.55
N ALA A 95 -2.85 -7.79 15.11
CA ALA A 95 -4.23 -8.25 15.04
C ALA A 95 -5.10 -7.19 14.38
N LEU A 96 -6.04 -7.63 13.54
CA LEU A 96 -6.97 -6.76 12.82
C LEU A 96 -8.38 -6.85 13.41
N ASP A 97 -9.16 -5.79 13.21
CA ASP A 97 -10.58 -5.71 13.56
C ASP A 97 -10.89 -5.99 15.04
N GLY A 98 -9.92 -5.73 15.93
CA GLY A 98 -10.06 -5.92 17.37
C GLY A 98 -10.29 -7.37 17.77
N SER A 99 -9.85 -8.34 16.96
CA SER A 99 -9.96 -9.77 17.26
C SER A 99 -8.77 -10.56 16.72
N TRP A 100 -8.68 -11.83 17.11
CA TRP A 100 -7.67 -12.75 16.57
C TRP A 100 -8.06 -13.39 15.23
N THR A 101 -9.20 -13.03 14.64
CA THR A 101 -9.69 -13.65 13.39
C THR A 101 -8.71 -13.47 12.23
N THR A 102 -8.14 -12.27 12.09
CA THR A 102 -7.10 -11.96 11.11
C THR A 102 -5.93 -11.39 11.87
N ASN A 103 -4.80 -12.09 11.83
CA ASN A 103 -3.59 -11.71 12.54
C ASN A 103 -2.35 -12.18 11.80
N TYR A 104 -1.25 -11.46 12.01
CA TYR A 104 0.01 -11.72 11.34
C TYR A 104 1.14 -11.84 12.36
N GLY A 105 1.94 -12.89 12.18
CA GLY A 105 3.13 -13.20 12.95
C GLY A 105 4.40 -12.94 12.17
N VAL A 106 5.49 -13.56 12.61
CA VAL A 106 6.82 -13.53 11.97
C VAL A 106 6.70 -13.75 10.46
N ASP A 107 7.50 -13.00 9.70
CA ASP A 107 7.52 -12.99 8.23
C ASP A 107 6.18 -12.60 7.56
N GLY A 108 5.26 -11.99 8.33
CA GLY A 108 3.94 -11.59 7.85
C GLY A 108 2.99 -12.77 7.64
N GLU A 109 3.32 -13.92 8.22
CA GLU A 109 2.54 -15.14 8.09
C GLU A 109 1.19 -15.01 8.81
N ALA A 110 0.11 -15.34 8.10
CA ALA A 110 -1.22 -15.41 8.67
C ALA A 110 -1.26 -16.50 9.75
N ASP A 111 -1.78 -16.16 10.93
CA ASP A 111 -1.73 -17.05 12.11
C ASP A 111 -0.30 -17.48 12.50
N GLY A 112 0.72 -16.71 12.07
CA GLY A 112 2.13 -17.03 12.24
C GLY A 112 2.61 -16.98 13.70
N ALA A 113 3.88 -17.31 13.89
CA ALA A 113 4.53 -17.24 15.20
C ALA A 113 4.59 -15.81 15.75
N ASN A 114 4.67 -15.66 17.07
CA ASN A 114 4.87 -14.35 17.70
C ASN A 114 6.24 -13.75 17.31
N TYR A 115 6.34 -12.43 17.20
CA TYR A 115 7.61 -11.72 17.09
C TYR A 115 8.24 -11.58 18.48
N PRO A 116 9.39 -12.23 18.77
CA PRO A 116 10.11 -11.99 20.00
C PRO A 116 11.02 -10.76 19.87
N PHE A 117 11.15 -9.99 20.95
CA PHE A 117 12.20 -8.99 21.09
C PHE A 117 12.63 -8.84 22.55
N SER A 118 13.83 -8.31 22.77
CA SER A 118 14.39 -8.13 24.10
C SER A 118 14.91 -6.71 24.28
N LEU A 119 14.71 -6.16 25.48
CA LEU A 119 15.26 -4.88 25.92
C LEU A 119 16.33 -5.12 26.99
N ALA A 120 17.56 -4.70 26.69
CA ALA A 120 18.68 -4.83 27.63
C ALA A 120 18.62 -3.82 28.80
N ALA A 121 17.87 -2.73 28.60
CA ALA A 121 17.61 -1.67 29.57
C ALA A 121 16.23 -1.07 29.25
N ASP A 122 15.66 -0.33 30.19
CA ASP A 122 14.42 0.43 29.95
C ASP A 122 14.60 1.35 28.74
N GLY A 123 13.57 1.45 27.90
CA GLY A 123 13.65 2.25 26.69
C GLY A 123 12.33 2.33 25.92
N ASP A 124 12.35 3.19 24.90
CA ASP A 124 11.19 3.47 24.08
C ASP A 124 11.16 2.55 22.85
N VAL A 125 10.06 1.82 22.68
CA VAL A 125 9.84 0.91 21.54
C VAL A 125 8.70 1.42 20.68
N SER A 126 8.91 1.45 19.36
CA SER A 126 7.86 1.74 18.37
C SER A 126 7.61 0.54 17.47
N PHE A 127 6.39 0.46 16.94
CA PHE A 127 5.95 -0.62 16.07
C PHE A 127 5.46 -0.04 14.74
N VAL A 128 5.96 -0.57 13.63
CA VAL A 128 5.57 -0.15 12.28
C VAL A 128 5.08 -1.37 11.49
N TYR A 129 3.84 -1.34 11.05
CA TYR A 129 3.22 -2.43 10.29
C TYR A 129 2.91 -1.99 8.86
N ASP A 130 3.36 -2.80 7.90
CA ASP A 130 3.07 -2.60 6.48
C ASP A 130 1.90 -3.51 6.05
N PRO A 131 0.72 -2.95 5.74
CA PRO A 131 -0.44 -3.74 5.33
C PRO A 131 -0.29 -4.37 3.93
N ALA A 132 0.70 -3.97 3.12
CA ALA A 132 0.94 -4.56 1.81
C ALA A 132 1.74 -5.88 1.91
N THR A 133 2.60 -6.00 2.93
CA THR A 133 3.46 -7.17 3.15
C THR A 133 3.10 -7.97 4.39
N ASN A 134 2.25 -7.42 5.25
CA ASN A 134 1.90 -7.90 6.59
C ASN A 134 3.09 -7.98 7.56
N LEU A 135 4.23 -7.33 7.23
CA LEU A 135 5.41 -7.34 8.07
C LEU A 135 5.28 -6.31 9.20
N LEU A 136 5.74 -6.70 10.39
CA LEU A 136 5.91 -5.84 11.54
C LEU A 136 7.40 -5.55 11.75
N GLU A 137 7.77 -4.28 11.73
CA GLU A 137 9.06 -3.79 12.20
C GLU A 137 8.94 -3.34 13.66
N ILE A 138 9.89 -3.80 14.49
CA ILE A 138 10.03 -3.40 15.89
C ILE A 138 11.24 -2.49 16.00
N VAL A 139 11.00 -1.22 16.30
CA VAL A 139 12.04 -0.19 16.45
C VAL A 139 12.42 -0.12 17.92
N LEU A 140 13.62 -0.61 18.23
CA LEU A 140 14.21 -0.61 19.57
C LEU A 140 14.95 0.72 19.84
N PRO A 141 15.18 1.09 21.12
CA PRO A 141 15.86 2.33 21.52
C PRO A 141 17.32 2.46 21.05
#